data_AF-A0A9P6F7M5-F1
#
_entry.id   AF-A0A9P6F7M5-F1
#
_cell.length_a   1.000
_cell.length_b   1.000
_cell.length_c   1.000
_cell.angle_alpha   90.00
_cell.angle_beta   90.00
_cell.angle_gamma   90.00
#
_symmetry.space_group_name_H-M   'P 1'
#
loop_
_entity.id
_entity.type
_entity.pdbx_description
1 polymer ?
#
loop_
_entity_poly.entity_id
_entity_poly.type
_entity_poly.pdbx_seq_one_letter_code
_entity_poly.pdbx_strand_id
1 'polypeptide(L)'
;MALESFSEAAFVFLRPRRSGKSLGLSTLAHFHGREHLPDYKLLFEGLAIDEHVAHNRVFPGRYFVLKFDFSVVERSQDRNMAKHNLNLMLNQSIKRFYRTYEPYLRRSADDLIENIIRDDATASLTACVDVIYLMADEYDSYSNEYLVTNDSVHWKPTRRAEPDSPLKGFWAAVKSGLGSAISKCYITSVSPLCLADGTSGFNVVRYVSWESKLAGFCDLTEADVVAALALEEVCGSIAKAKTHLKIMKDRYNGFNFVPGGRGPLTFNTNTCLEYLQASWKESR
;
A
#
# COMPACT_ATOMS: atom_id res chain seq x y z
N MET A 1 -3.19 15.41 8.46
CA MET A 1 -4.14 14.44 9.05
C MET A 1 -3.44 13.09 9.04
N ALA A 2 -3.21 12.49 10.20
CA ALA A 2 -2.54 11.18 10.28
C ALA A 2 -3.56 10.06 10.07
N LEU A 3 -3.15 8.92 9.51
CA LEU A 3 -3.99 7.71 9.48
C LEU A 3 -4.46 7.30 10.88
N GLU A 4 -3.69 7.68 11.90
CA GLU A 4 -4.01 7.51 13.32
C GLU A 4 -5.26 8.27 13.79
N SER A 5 -5.78 9.23 13.02
CA SER A 5 -7.03 9.92 13.40
C SER A 5 -8.29 9.11 13.09
N PHE A 6 -8.18 8.01 12.33
CA PHE A 6 -9.31 7.14 12.03
C PHE A 6 -9.48 6.07 13.11
N SER A 7 -10.74 5.82 13.49
CA SER A 7 -11.10 4.76 14.44
C SER A 7 -10.87 3.37 13.86
N GLU A 8 -10.94 3.22 12.54
CA GLU A 8 -10.80 1.97 11.83
C GLU A 8 -9.36 1.43 11.93
N ALA A 9 -9.25 0.11 11.98
CA ALA A 9 -7.96 -0.58 12.06
C ALA A 9 -7.45 -1.04 10.69
N ALA A 10 -8.31 -1.08 9.67
CA ALA A 10 -7.96 -1.57 8.34
C ALA A 10 -8.19 -0.49 7.28
N PHE A 11 -7.16 -0.22 6.48
CA PHE A 11 -7.13 0.83 5.49
C PHE A 11 -6.82 0.27 4.11
N VAL A 12 -7.53 0.79 3.10
CA VAL A 12 -7.27 0.46 1.69
C VAL A 12 -6.96 1.75 0.93
N PHE A 13 -5.80 1.77 0.29
CA PHE A 13 -5.33 2.86 -0.55
C PHE A 13 -5.22 2.41 -2.01
N LEU A 14 -6.22 2.82 -2.78
CA LEU A 14 -6.36 2.63 -4.21
C LEU A 14 -5.78 3.82 -4.98
N ARG A 15 -4.79 3.56 -5.84
CA ARG A 15 -4.28 4.50 -6.84
C ARG A 15 -3.81 3.76 -8.10
N PRO A 16 -3.81 4.41 -9.28
CA PRO A 16 -3.21 3.90 -10.50
C PRO A 16 -1.78 3.37 -10.30
N ARG A 17 -1.32 2.57 -11.26
CA ARG A 17 0.08 2.12 -11.30
C ARG A 17 1.01 3.34 -11.34
N ARG A 18 2.20 3.20 -10.73
CA ARG A 18 3.23 4.24 -10.66
C ARG A 18 2.83 5.56 -9.96
N SER A 19 1.76 5.55 -9.17
CA SER A 19 1.37 6.66 -8.27
C SER A 19 2.14 6.68 -6.94
N GLY A 20 3.37 6.15 -6.86
CA GLY A 20 4.17 6.21 -5.62
C GLY A 20 3.65 5.44 -4.40
N LYS A 21 2.65 4.55 -4.54
CA LYS A 21 2.03 3.80 -3.42
C LYS A 21 3.06 3.05 -2.56
N SER A 22 3.98 2.33 -3.19
CA SER A 22 5.03 1.55 -2.50
C SER A 22 5.98 2.44 -1.69
N LEU A 23 6.30 3.63 -2.21
CA LEU A 23 7.08 4.62 -1.47
C LEU A 23 6.28 5.15 -0.27
N GLY A 24 5.01 5.51 -0.46
CA GLY A 24 4.13 5.93 0.64
C GLY A 24 4.00 4.86 1.73
N LEU A 25 3.85 3.59 1.34
CA LEU A 25 3.83 2.46 2.27
C LEU A 25 5.17 2.31 3.01
N SER A 26 6.30 2.50 2.30
CA SER A 26 7.63 2.52 2.91
C SER A 26 7.77 3.65 3.93
N THR A 27 7.30 4.85 3.62
CA THR A 27 7.31 5.99 4.55
C THR A 27 6.51 5.67 5.81
N LEU A 28 5.32 5.07 5.68
CA LEU A 28 4.53 4.61 6.82
C LEU A 28 5.28 3.55 7.63
N ALA A 29 5.91 2.58 6.98
CA ALA A 29 6.70 1.54 7.65
C ALA A 29 7.86 2.13 8.45
N HIS A 30 8.59 3.10 7.91
CA HIS A 30 9.73 3.74 8.60
C HIS A 30 9.28 4.66 9.74
N PHE A 31 8.10 5.30 9.61
CA PHE A 31 7.57 6.11 10.71
C PHE A 31 7.06 5.25 11.87
N HIS A 32 6.31 4.19 11.56
CA HIS A 32 5.60 3.38 12.55
C HIS A 32 6.41 2.19 13.08
N GLY A 33 7.37 1.67 12.32
CA GLY A 33 8.17 0.50 12.64
C GLY A 33 9.15 0.74 13.77
N ARG A 34 9.09 -0.11 14.80
CA ARG A 34 9.95 -0.02 15.99
C ARG A 34 11.45 -0.08 15.66
N GLU A 35 11.81 -0.86 14.66
CA GLU A 35 13.17 -1.04 14.16
C GLU A 35 13.76 0.25 13.58
N HIS A 36 12.91 1.16 13.09
CA HIS A 36 13.31 2.43 12.47
C HIS A 36 13.29 3.62 13.45
N LEU A 37 12.90 3.40 14.71
CA LEU A 37 12.88 4.46 15.71
C LEU A 37 14.24 5.18 15.87
N PRO A 38 15.41 4.51 15.81
CA PRO A 38 16.70 5.19 15.84
C PRO A 38 16.92 6.16 14.66
N ASP A 39 16.31 5.91 13.51
CA ASP A 39 16.45 6.69 12.28
C ASP A 39 15.46 7.87 12.22
N TYR A 40 14.61 8.04 13.24
CA TYR A 40 13.53 9.02 13.22
C TYR A 40 14.01 10.43 12.89
N LYS A 41 15.08 10.89 13.55
CA LYS A 41 15.61 12.25 13.32
C LYS A 41 16.07 12.44 11.88
N LEU A 42 16.79 11.46 11.33
CA LEU A 42 17.28 11.51 9.96
C LEU A 42 16.13 11.59 8.93
N LEU A 43 15.05 10.83 9.18
CA LEU A 43 13.99 10.66 8.19
C LEU A 43 12.84 11.66 8.33
N PHE A 44 12.60 12.19 9.53
CA PHE A 44 11.38 12.95 9.83
C PHE A 44 11.59 14.28 10.55
N GLU A 45 12.78 14.59 11.10
CA GLU A 45 13.02 15.87 11.79
C GLU A 45 12.77 17.06 10.85
N GLY A 46 12.03 18.06 11.35
CA GLY A 46 11.67 19.24 10.58
C GLY A 46 10.60 19.05 9.50
N LEU A 47 10.12 17.82 9.27
CA LEU A 47 8.95 17.58 8.42
C LEU A 47 7.66 17.89 9.18
N ALA A 48 6.56 18.11 8.44
CA ALA A 48 5.26 18.43 9.05
C ALA A 48 4.79 17.40 10.11
N ILE A 49 5.21 16.13 10.00
CA ILE A 49 4.86 15.08 10.96
C ILE A 49 5.60 15.23 12.31
N ASP A 50 6.77 15.86 12.32
CA ASP A 50 7.58 16.12 13.52
C ASP A 50 6.85 17.04 14.50
N GLU A 51 6.15 18.06 13.99
CA GLU A 51 5.30 18.93 14.80
C GLU A 51 4.14 18.16 15.46
N HIS A 52 3.60 17.13 14.79
CA HIS A 52 2.58 16.28 15.39
C HIS A 52 3.17 15.37 16.47
N VAL A 53 4.41 14.92 16.34
CA VAL A 53 5.13 14.15 17.37
C VAL A 53 5.45 15.02 18.58
N ALA A 54 5.96 16.23 18.38
CA ALA A 54 6.26 17.18 19.46
C ALA A 54 5.03 17.52 20.31
N HIS A 55 3.84 17.54 19.70
CA HIS A 55 2.57 17.76 20.38
C HIS A 55 1.88 16.47 20.88
N ASN A 56 2.57 15.33 20.91
CA ASN A 56 2.04 14.03 21.35
C ASN A 56 0.75 13.59 20.63
N ARG A 57 0.58 14.01 19.36
CA ARG A 57 -0.59 13.65 18.55
C ARG A 57 -0.41 12.31 17.84
N VAL A 58 0.84 11.95 17.57
CA VAL A 58 1.27 10.69 16.97
C VAL A 58 2.60 10.29 17.59
N PHE A 59 2.93 9.00 17.57
CA PHE A 59 4.20 8.51 18.09
C PHE A 59 4.87 7.62 17.03
N PRO A 60 6.18 7.81 16.76
CA PRO A 60 6.92 6.94 15.87
C PRO A 60 7.26 5.61 16.56
N GLY A 61 7.58 4.59 15.76
CA GLY A 61 8.10 3.31 16.26
C GLY A 61 7.18 2.54 17.22
N ARG A 62 5.86 2.66 17.04
CA ARG A 62 4.85 2.03 17.91
C ARG A 62 4.60 0.55 17.63
N TYR A 63 4.92 0.09 16.43
CA TYR A 63 4.46 -1.20 15.93
C TYR A 63 5.61 -2.08 15.44
N PHE A 64 5.39 -3.39 15.47
CA PHE A 64 6.15 -4.30 14.62
C PHE A 64 5.46 -4.39 13.25
N VAL A 65 6.13 -3.99 12.19
CA VAL A 65 5.61 -3.94 10.83
C VAL A 65 5.83 -5.28 10.14
N LEU A 66 4.73 -5.96 9.81
CA LEU A 66 4.74 -7.14 8.96
C LEU A 66 4.34 -6.73 7.55
N LYS A 67 5.30 -6.71 6.62
CA LYS A 67 5.09 -6.28 5.24
C LYS A 67 5.03 -7.47 4.28
N PHE A 68 4.01 -7.47 3.43
CA PHE A 68 3.86 -8.36 2.28
C PHE A 68 3.95 -7.57 0.97
N ASP A 69 4.62 -8.13 -0.01
CA ASP A 69 4.69 -7.61 -1.37
C ASP A 69 4.10 -8.65 -2.33
N PHE A 70 2.88 -8.39 -2.81
CA PHE A 70 2.20 -9.33 -3.70
C PHE A 70 2.69 -9.25 -5.15
N SER A 71 3.56 -8.28 -5.48
CA SER A 71 4.14 -8.16 -6.82
C SER A 71 5.14 -9.26 -7.14
N VAL A 72 5.84 -9.76 -6.10
CA VAL A 72 6.93 -10.75 -6.23
C VAL A 72 6.48 -12.21 -6.19
N VAL A 73 5.18 -12.46 -5.99
CA VAL A 73 4.65 -13.83 -5.97
C VAL A 73 4.81 -14.42 -7.36
N GLU A 74 5.56 -15.52 -7.47
CA GLU A 74 5.65 -16.28 -8.71
C GLU A 74 4.29 -16.87 -9.06
N ARG A 75 3.83 -16.62 -10.27
CA ARG A 75 2.45 -16.89 -10.70
C ARG A 75 2.41 -18.19 -11.49
N SER A 76 1.32 -18.92 -11.32
CA SER A 76 1.10 -20.17 -12.04
C SER A 76 -0.38 -20.36 -12.34
N GLN A 77 -0.66 -20.96 -13.50
CA GLN A 77 -2.00 -21.43 -13.87
C GLN A 77 -2.37 -22.73 -13.14
N ASP A 78 -1.38 -23.48 -12.65
CA ASP A 78 -1.60 -24.61 -11.75
C ASP A 78 -1.98 -24.09 -10.37
N ARG A 79 -3.17 -24.47 -9.90
CA ARG A 79 -3.73 -24.03 -8.61
C ARG A 79 -2.89 -24.47 -7.41
N ASN A 80 -2.31 -25.67 -7.45
CA ASN A 80 -1.48 -26.17 -6.36
C ASN A 80 -0.16 -25.41 -6.31
N MET A 81 0.45 -25.15 -7.47
CA MET A 81 1.65 -24.31 -7.55
C MET A 81 1.36 -22.88 -7.12
N ALA A 82 0.26 -22.28 -7.57
CA ALA A 82 -0.17 -20.94 -7.15
C ALA A 82 -0.34 -20.84 -5.63
N LYS A 83 -1.04 -21.82 -5.04
CA LYS A 83 -1.18 -21.93 -3.58
C LYS A 83 0.18 -22.06 -2.88
N HIS A 84 1.06 -22.90 -3.40
CA HIS A 84 2.39 -23.10 -2.84
C HIS A 84 3.23 -21.80 -2.89
N ASN A 85 3.25 -21.12 -4.04
CA ASN A 85 4.00 -19.88 -4.24
C ASN A 85 3.48 -18.75 -3.34
N LEU A 86 2.16 -18.66 -3.15
CA LEU A 86 1.57 -17.70 -2.21
C LEU A 86 1.99 -18.01 -0.77
N ASN A 87 1.86 -19.26 -0.31
CA ASN A 87 2.29 -19.66 1.03
C ASN A 87 3.79 -19.40 1.23
N LEU A 88 4.61 -19.68 0.22
CA LEU A 88 6.05 -19.44 0.25
C LEU A 88 6.37 -17.96 0.48
N MET A 89 5.78 -17.04 -0.29
CA MET A 89 5.99 -15.60 -0.13
C MET A 89 5.55 -15.10 1.25
N LEU A 90 4.35 -15.50 1.69
CA LEU A 90 3.81 -15.09 2.98
C LEU A 90 4.68 -15.60 4.14
N ASN A 91 5.06 -16.89 4.12
CA ASN A 91 5.93 -17.48 5.13
C ASN A 91 7.34 -16.88 5.11
N GLN A 92 7.91 -16.57 3.94
CA GLN A 92 9.19 -15.87 3.86
C GLN A 92 9.11 -14.48 4.49
N SER A 93 8.01 -13.76 4.29
CA SER A 93 7.77 -12.45 4.91
C SER A 93 7.65 -12.56 6.43
N ILE A 94 6.95 -13.58 6.95
CA ILE A 94 6.85 -13.87 8.40
C ILE A 94 8.24 -14.23 8.98
N LYS A 95 9.04 -15.05 8.28
CA LYS A 95 10.42 -15.37 8.70
C LYS A 95 11.29 -14.12 8.81
N ARG A 96 11.20 -13.23 7.81
CA ARG A 96 11.92 -11.96 7.82
C ARG A 96 11.49 -11.08 8.98
N PHE A 97 10.18 -11.01 9.25
CA PHE A 97 9.63 -10.29 10.39
C PHE A 97 10.22 -10.78 11.72
N TYR A 98 10.28 -12.09 11.96
CA TYR A 98 10.89 -12.61 13.18
C TYR A 98 12.36 -12.24 13.32
N ARG A 99 13.13 -12.31 12.23
CA ARG A 99 14.55 -11.90 12.24
C ARG A 99 14.72 -10.40 12.51
N THR A 100 13.88 -9.55 11.91
CA THR A 100 13.93 -8.10 12.12
C THR A 100 13.67 -7.75 13.58
N TYR A 101 12.68 -8.41 14.20
CA TYR A 101 12.23 -8.05 15.55
C TYR A 101 12.82 -8.89 16.66
N GLU A 102 13.65 -9.90 16.37
CA GLU A 102 14.31 -10.75 17.37
C GLU A 102 14.80 -10.02 18.62
N PRO A 103 15.47 -8.84 18.53
CA PRO A 103 15.92 -8.10 19.71
C PRO A 103 14.80 -7.67 20.68
N TYR A 104 13.56 -7.64 20.20
CA TYR A 104 12.37 -7.24 20.95
C TYR A 104 11.47 -8.43 21.32
N LEU A 105 11.76 -9.64 20.81
CA LEU A 105 10.98 -10.84 21.07
C LEU A 105 11.52 -11.58 22.31
N ARG A 106 10.63 -12.33 22.98
CA ARG A 106 11.00 -13.15 24.15
C ARG A 106 11.64 -14.49 23.78
N ARG A 107 11.66 -14.83 22.49
CA ARG A 107 12.18 -16.07 21.93
C ARG A 107 13.10 -15.72 20.76
N SER A 108 14.07 -16.58 20.47
CA SER A 108 14.93 -16.42 19.29
C SER A 108 14.08 -16.46 18.02
N ALA A 109 14.56 -15.82 16.96
CA ALA A 109 13.91 -15.89 15.67
C ALA A 109 13.86 -17.34 15.15
N ASP A 110 14.92 -18.12 15.34
CA ASP A 110 14.99 -19.50 14.88
C ASP A 110 13.93 -20.39 15.54
N ASP A 111 13.74 -20.29 16.85
CA ASP A 111 12.70 -21.03 17.59
C ASP A 111 11.29 -20.69 17.07
N LEU A 112 11.04 -19.43 16.71
CA LEU A 112 9.75 -18.99 16.17
C LEU A 112 9.55 -19.46 14.74
N ILE A 113 10.61 -19.43 13.93
CA ILE A 113 10.62 -19.86 12.53
C ILE A 113 10.36 -21.37 12.41
N GLU A 114 10.80 -22.17 13.37
CA GLU A 114 10.51 -23.62 13.42
C GLU A 114 9.00 -23.93 13.51
N ASN A 115 8.19 -23.02 14.07
CA ASN A 115 6.74 -23.18 14.17
C ASN A 115 5.99 -22.76 12.90
N ILE A 116 6.69 -22.28 11.86
CA ILE A 116 6.05 -21.88 10.60
C ILE A 116 5.63 -23.11 9.80
N ILE A 117 4.36 -23.14 9.42
CA ILE A 117 3.76 -24.24 8.65
C ILE A 117 3.93 -23.94 7.15
N ARG A 118 4.80 -24.72 6.51
CA ARG A 118 5.28 -24.48 5.13
C ARG A 118 4.17 -24.17 4.11
N ASP A 119 3.10 -24.97 4.11
CA ASP A 119 2.00 -24.89 3.15
C ASP A 119 0.72 -24.28 3.75
N ASP A 120 0.83 -23.68 4.93
CA ASP A 120 -0.25 -22.97 5.62
C ASP A 120 0.24 -21.67 6.29
N ALA A 121 0.35 -20.64 5.46
CA ALA A 121 0.68 -19.29 5.93
C ALA A 121 -0.41 -18.67 6.80
N THR A 122 -1.65 -19.18 6.73
CA THR A 122 -2.77 -18.70 7.56
C THR A 122 -2.57 -19.11 9.02
N ALA A 123 -2.28 -20.39 9.25
CA ALA A 123 -1.91 -20.89 10.56
C ALA A 123 -0.61 -20.25 11.06
N SER A 124 0.38 -20.09 10.18
CA SER A 124 1.65 -19.43 10.52
C SER A 124 1.45 -17.97 10.99
N LEU A 125 0.58 -17.21 10.32
CA LEU A 125 0.22 -15.85 10.74
C LEU A 125 -0.51 -15.86 12.09
N THR A 126 -1.42 -16.80 12.31
CA THR A 126 -2.20 -16.89 13.55
C THR A 126 -1.32 -17.20 14.77
N ALA A 127 -0.19 -17.88 14.57
CA ALA A 127 0.81 -18.13 15.59
C ALA A 127 1.82 -16.98 15.78
N CYS A 128 1.73 -15.88 15.01
CA CYS A 128 2.61 -14.73 15.14
C CYS A 128 2.35 -13.90 16.41
N VAL A 129 3.34 -13.07 16.76
CA VAL A 129 3.35 -12.24 17.96
C VAL A 129 2.34 -11.09 17.92
N ASP A 130 2.09 -10.50 19.09
CA ASP A 130 1.15 -9.39 19.28
C ASP A 130 1.74 -8.02 18.84
N VAL A 131 0.84 -7.09 18.46
CA VAL A 131 1.10 -5.67 18.12
C VAL A 131 1.67 -5.42 16.71
N ILE A 132 1.09 -6.10 15.72
CA ILE A 132 1.50 -5.99 14.32
C ILE A 132 0.79 -4.82 13.62
N TYR A 133 1.56 -4.00 12.88
CA TYR A 133 1.03 -3.21 11.77
C TYR A 133 1.27 -3.98 10.47
N LEU A 134 0.23 -4.64 9.98
CA LEU A 134 0.28 -5.41 8.74
C LEU A 134 0.19 -4.47 7.53
N MET A 135 1.13 -4.61 6.60
CA MET A 135 1.18 -3.83 5.38
C MET A 135 1.18 -4.78 4.18
N ALA A 136 0.26 -4.60 3.24
CA ALA A 136 0.21 -5.39 2.00
C ALA A 136 0.30 -4.47 0.79
N ASP A 137 1.41 -4.57 0.06
CA ASP A 137 1.64 -3.83 -1.18
C ASP A 137 1.18 -4.62 -2.40
N GLU A 138 0.68 -3.92 -3.40
CA GLU A 138 0.20 -4.46 -4.67
C GLU A 138 -0.75 -5.66 -4.55
N TYR A 139 -1.70 -5.60 -3.62
CA TYR A 139 -2.60 -6.73 -3.30
C TYR A 139 -3.29 -7.35 -4.52
N ASP A 140 -3.72 -6.52 -5.49
CA ASP A 140 -4.38 -7.00 -6.71
C ASP A 140 -3.43 -7.67 -7.71
N SER A 141 -2.11 -7.52 -7.57
CA SER A 141 -1.12 -8.06 -8.51
C SER A 141 -1.21 -9.58 -8.63
N TYR A 142 -1.43 -10.27 -7.51
CA TYR A 142 -1.66 -11.71 -7.49
C TYR A 142 -2.99 -12.10 -8.14
N SER A 143 -4.08 -11.38 -7.84
CA SER A 143 -5.41 -11.69 -8.35
C SER A 143 -5.58 -11.39 -9.84
N ASN A 144 -4.93 -10.34 -10.36
CA ASN A 144 -5.11 -9.83 -11.73
C ASN A 144 -4.85 -10.88 -12.82
N GLU A 145 -3.93 -11.82 -12.61
CA GLU A 145 -3.64 -12.87 -13.59
C GLU A 145 -4.79 -13.89 -13.74
N TYR A 146 -5.51 -14.15 -12.64
CA TYR A 146 -6.71 -14.99 -12.64
C TYR A 146 -7.95 -14.26 -13.17
N LEU A 147 -7.84 -12.96 -13.49
CA LEU A 147 -8.91 -12.17 -14.11
C LEU A 147 -8.91 -12.25 -15.63
N VAL A 148 -7.85 -12.77 -16.26
CA VAL A 148 -7.77 -12.89 -17.72
C VAL A 148 -8.39 -14.22 -18.16
N THR A 149 -9.68 -14.19 -18.46
CA THR A 149 -10.27 -15.10 -19.44
C THR A 149 -10.78 -14.26 -20.60
N ASN A 150 -10.06 -14.30 -21.72
CA ASN A 150 -10.48 -13.70 -22.99
C ASN A 150 -11.71 -14.40 -23.63
N ASP A 151 -12.33 -15.35 -22.92
CA ASP A 151 -13.64 -15.88 -23.28
C ASP A 151 -14.74 -15.06 -22.60
N SER A 152 -15.25 -14.06 -23.31
CA SER A 152 -16.50 -13.37 -22.96
C SER A 152 -17.70 -14.33 -22.85
N VAL A 153 -17.58 -15.56 -23.33
CA VAL A 153 -18.57 -16.64 -23.25
C VAL A 153 -18.38 -17.55 -22.01
N HIS A 154 -17.22 -17.48 -21.35
CA HIS A 154 -16.87 -18.28 -20.16
C HIS A 154 -16.42 -17.43 -18.98
N TRP A 155 -17.00 -16.23 -18.83
CA TRP A 155 -17.06 -15.58 -17.53
C TRP A 155 -17.78 -16.52 -16.55
N LYS A 156 -17.02 -17.38 -15.89
CA LYS A 156 -17.48 -18.22 -14.81
C LYS A 156 -17.12 -17.50 -13.51
N PRO A 157 -18.08 -16.79 -12.88
CA PRO A 157 -17.87 -16.15 -11.57
C PRO A 157 -17.39 -17.17 -10.50
N THR A 158 -17.57 -18.47 -10.77
CA THR A 158 -17.10 -19.56 -9.91
C THR A 158 -15.58 -19.61 -9.73
N ARG A 159 -14.73 -19.08 -10.63
CA ARG A 159 -13.26 -19.09 -10.40
C ARG A 159 -12.81 -18.09 -9.32
N ARG A 160 -13.58 -17.02 -9.07
CA ARG A 160 -13.30 -16.01 -8.03
C ARG A 160 -13.90 -16.39 -6.67
N ALA A 161 -15.00 -17.13 -6.69
CA ALA A 161 -15.85 -17.39 -5.53
C ALA A 161 -15.71 -18.80 -4.95
N GLU A 162 -14.64 -19.55 -5.27
CA GLU A 162 -14.44 -20.85 -4.62
C GLU A 162 -14.17 -20.62 -3.12
N PRO A 163 -14.95 -21.30 -2.23
CA PRO A 163 -14.81 -21.21 -0.79
C PRO A 163 -13.38 -21.43 -0.26
N ASP A 164 -12.55 -22.16 -1.01
CA ASP A 164 -11.22 -22.65 -0.63
C ASP A 164 -10.03 -21.83 -1.17
N SER A 165 -10.25 -20.59 -1.62
CA SER A 165 -9.15 -19.72 -2.04
C SER A 165 -8.16 -19.48 -0.88
N PRO A 166 -6.87 -19.84 -1.00
CA PRO A 166 -5.87 -19.63 0.05
C PRO A 166 -5.76 -18.16 0.48
N LEU A 167 -5.96 -17.23 -0.45
CA LEU A 167 -5.97 -15.79 -0.18
C LEU A 167 -7.15 -15.38 0.71
N LYS A 168 -8.33 -15.98 0.50
CA LYS A 168 -9.53 -15.71 1.29
C LYS A 168 -9.36 -16.18 2.74
N GLY A 169 -8.81 -17.38 2.93
CA GLY A 169 -8.49 -17.92 4.26
C GLY A 169 -7.49 -17.02 5.01
N PHE A 170 -6.43 -16.60 4.33
CA PHE A 170 -5.43 -15.71 4.90
C PHE A 170 -6.03 -14.37 5.38
N TRP A 171 -6.81 -13.69 4.55
CA TRP A 171 -7.43 -12.41 4.93
C TRP A 171 -8.55 -12.54 5.95
N ALA A 172 -9.22 -13.69 6.03
CA ALA A 172 -10.13 -13.99 7.13
C ALA A 172 -9.38 -14.08 8.47
N ALA A 173 -8.20 -14.71 8.47
CA ALA A 173 -7.30 -14.72 9.63
C ALA A 173 -6.81 -13.31 10.00
N VAL A 174 -6.38 -12.52 9.01
CA VAL A 174 -6.00 -11.11 9.24
C VAL A 174 -7.16 -10.36 9.90
N LYS A 175 -8.39 -10.49 9.39
CA LYS A 175 -9.57 -9.87 10.00
C LYS A 175 -9.77 -10.32 11.44
N SER A 176 -9.67 -11.62 11.70
CA SER A 176 -9.86 -12.18 13.03
C SER A 176 -8.80 -11.65 14.02
N GLY A 177 -7.59 -11.36 13.54
CA GLY A 177 -6.52 -10.77 14.33
C GLY A 177 -6.65 -9.25 14.53
N LEU A 178 -7.48 -8.55 13.76
CA LEU A 178 -7.65 -7.09 13.90
C LEU A 178 -8.19 -6.73 15.28
N GLY A 179 -7.55 -5.78 15.95
CA GLY A 179 -7.90 -5.36 17.31
C GLY A 179 -7.38 -6.29 18.41
N SER A 180 -6.64 -7.34 18.06
CA SER A 180 -5.86 -8.18 18.98
C SER A 180 -4.39 -8.20 18.55
N ALA A 181 -3.91 -9.30 17.97
CA ALA A 181 -2.53 -9.45 17.52
C ALA A 181 -2.16 -8.45 16.40
N ILE A 182 -3.13 -8.08 15.56
CA ILE A 182 -2.96 -7.11 14.46
C ILE A 182 -3.63 -5.79 14.86
N SER A 183 -2.82 -4.79 15.20
CA SER A 183 -3.32 -3.48 15.62
C SER A 183 -3.85 -2.66 14.45
N LYS A 184 -3.13 -2.68 13.32
CA LYS A 184 -3.49 -1.95 12.11
C LYS A 184 -3.18 -2.78 10.87
N CYS A 185 -3.92 -2.56 9.79
CA CYS A 185 -3.71 -3.14 8.48
C CYS A 185 -3.77 -2.04 7.41
N TYR A 186 -2.80 -1.99 6.50
CA TYR A 186 -2.79 -1.05 5.39
C TYR A 186 -2.51 -1.78 4.07
N ILE A 187 -3.43 -1.67 3.12
CA ILE A 187 -3.39 -2.37 1.85
C ILE A 187 -3.30 -1.36 0.72
N THR A 188 -2.36 -1.55 -0.20
CA THR A 188 -2.30 -0.80 -1.45
C THR A 188 -2.83 -1.66 -2.61
N SER A 189 -3.50 -1.01 -3.57
CA SER A 189 -3.98 -1.69 -4.78
C SER A 189 -4.29 -0.70 -5.91
N VAL A 190 -4.54 -1.18 -7.12
CA VAL A 190 -5.10 -0.37 -8.22
C VAL A 190 -6.62 -0.33 -8.18
N SER A 191 -7.28 -1.44 -7.83
CA SER A 191 -8.74 -1.60 -7.98
C SER A 191 -9.37 -2.28 -6.77
N PRO A 192 -10.59 -1.87 -6.35
CA PRO A 192 -11.28 -2.54 -5.25
C PRO A 192 -11.82 -3.93 -5.66
N LEU A 193 -11.80 -4.30 -6.94
CA LEU A 193 -12.42 -5.54 -7.44
C LEU A 193 -11.86 -6.80 -6.74
N CYS A 194 -10.55 -6.84 -6.51
CA CYS A 194 -9.89 -7.97 -5.84
C CYS A 194 -10.25 -8.04 -4.35
N LEU A 195 -10.69 -6.93 -3.76
CA LEU A 195 -11.20 -6.87 -2.39
C LEU A 195 -12.70 -7.24 -2.37
N ALA A 196 -13.49 -6.84 -3.36
CA ALA A 196 -14.92 -7.13 -3.42
C ALA A 196 -15.25 -8.64 -3.47
N ASP A 197 -14.52 -9.41 -4.28
CA ASP A 197 -14.79 -10.85 -4.45
C ASP A 197 -13.95 -11.75 -3.52
N GLY A 198 -12.69 -11.37 -3.23
CA GLY A 198 -11.75 -12.14 -2.40
C GLY A 198 -11.88 -11.89 -0.90
N THR A 199 -12.58 -10.82 -0.50
CA THR A 199 -12.68 -10.38 0.89
C THR A 199 -14.10 -10.10 1.35
N SER A 200 -15.11 -10.86 0.93
CA SER A 200 -16.43 -10.78 1.59
C SER A 200 -16.34 -10.99 3.13
N GLY A 201 -15.21 -11.54 3.61
CA GLY A 201 -14.77 -11.46 5.00
C GLY A 201 -14.28 -10.08 5.46
N PHE A 202 -13.44 -9.34 4.73
CA PHE A 202 -12.75 -8.10 5.13
C PHE A 202 -13.55 -6.79 4.92
N ASN A 203 -14.88 -6.81 5.14
CA ASN A 203 -15.77 -5.64 5.03
C ASN A 203 -15.57 -4.54 6.10
N VAL A 204 -14.46 -4.58 6.86
CA VAL A 204 -14.14 -3.64 7.95
C VAL A 204 -13.16 -2.54 7.52
N VAL A 205 -12.98 -2.37 6.21
CA VAL A 205 -11.99 -1.44 5.64
C VAL A 205 -12.51 -0.03 5.49
N ARG A 206 -11.62 0.93 5.78
CA ARG A 206 -11.77 2.33 5.36
C ARG A 206 -11.00 2.55 4.07
N TYR A 207 -11.70 2.96 3.01
CA TYR A 207 -11.09 3.39 1.76
C TYR A 207 -10.49 4.79 1.92
N VAL A 208 -9.24 4.86 2.38
CA VAL A 208 -8.54 6.13 2.62
C VAL A 208 -8.31 6.93 1.33
N SER A 209 -8.37 6.27 0.17
CA SER A 209 -8.35 6.94 -1.14
C SER A 209 -9.50 7.90 -1.37
N TRP A 210 -10.63 7.72 -0.67
CA TRP A 210 -11.82 8.55 -0.80
C TRP A 210 -11.79 9.78 0.13
N GLU A 211 -10.78 9.86 1.00
CA GLU A 211 -10.58 11.01 1.88
C GLU A 211 -9.96 12.16 1.10
N SER A 212 -10.69 13.26 0.95
CA SER A 212 -10.22 14.44 0.22
C SER A 212 -8.89 14.99 0.78
N LYS A 213 -8.71 14.90 2.10
CA LYS A 213 -7.49 15.33 2.81
C LYS A 213 -6.27 14.44 2.51
N LEU A 214 -6.48 13.24 1.99
CA LEU A 214 -5.42 12.30 1.60
C LEU A 214 -5.26 12.20 0.07
N ALA A 215 -5.91 13.08 -0.69
CA ALA A 215 -5.83 13.04 -2.14
C ALA A 215 -4.38 13.14 -2.63
N GLY A 216 -3.63 14.12 -2.10
CA GLY A 216 -2.22 14.34 -2.41
C GLY A 216 -1.23 13.42 -1.64
N PHE A 217 -1.69 12.31 -1.06
CA PHE A 217 -0.82 11.45 -0.25
C PHE A 217 0.28 10.75 -1.07
N CYS A 218 0.00 10.36 -2.32
CA CYS A 218 1.01 9.76 -3.21
C CYS A 218 1.00 10.33 -4.63
N ASP A 219 0.00 11.13 -4.98
CA ASP A 219 -0.10 11.84 -6.26
C ASP A 219 0.03 13.35 -6.03
N LEU A 220 0.33 14.11 -7.08
CA LEU A 220 0.52 15.55 -7.00
C LEU A 220 -0.81 16.29 -7.17
N THR A 221 -1.16 17.19 -6.27
CA THR A 221 -2.26 18.14 -6.51
C THR A 221 -1.87 19.17 -7.57
N GLU A 222 -2.84 19.92 -8.09
CA GLU A 222 -2.53 21.06 -8.98
C GLU A 222 -1.55 22.05 -8.36
N ALA A 223 -1.67 22.30 -7.05
CA ALA A 223 -0.77 23.17 -6.33
C ALA A 223 0.65 22.60 -6.29
N ASP A 224 0.80 21.30 -6.05
CA ASP A 224 2.11 20.64 -6.03
C ASP A 224 2.76 20.69 -7.42
N VAL A 225 2.01 20.41 -8.49
CA VAL A 225 2.51 20.50 -9.87
C VAL A 225 2.95 21.94 -10.19
N VAL A 226 2.13 22.94 -9.89
CA VAL A 226 2.49 24.35 -10.15
C VAL A 226 3.71 24.77 -9.34
N ALA A 227 3.78 24.41 -8.06
CA ALA A 227 4.90 24.73 -7.19
C ALA A 227 6.20 24.10 -7.72
N ALA A 228 6.18 22.80 -8.05
CA ALA A 228 7.34 22.09 -8.58
C ALA A 228 7.80 22.66 -9.93
N LEU A 229 6.88 23.02 -10.82
CA LEU A 229 7.22 23.62 -12.11
C LEU A 229 7.70 25.07 -12.00
N ALA A 230 7.22 25.81 -11.00
CA ALA A 230 7.60 27.21 -10.80
C ALA A 230 9.02 27.39 -10.24
N LEU A 231 9.65 26.31 -9.75
CA LEU A 231 11.05 26.31 -9.32
C LEU A 231 11.96 26.88 -10.42
N GLU A 232 12.98 27.62 -10.01
CA GLU A 232 13.89 28.34 -10.91
C GLU A 232 14.60 27.40 -11.87
N GLU A 233 14.96 26.21 -11.39
CA GLU A 233 15.64 25.15 -12.12
C GLU A 233 14.74 24.44 -13.14
N VAL A 234 13.42 24.67 -13.10
CA VAL A 234 12.45 23.98 -13.96
C VAL A 234 11.84 24.94 -14.99
N CYS A 235 10.99 25.89 -14.57
CA CYS A 235 10.44 26.91 -15.48
C CYS A 235 10.75 28.34 -15.03
N GLY A 236 11.08 28.55 -13.75
CA GLY A 236 11.30 29.86 -13.13
C GLY A 236 10.14 30.84 -13.27
N SER A 237 8.92 30.35 -13.55
CA SER A 237 7.76 31.19 -13.83
C SER A 237 6.45 30.48 -13.54
N ILE A 238 5.65 31.06 -12.64
CA ILE A 238 4.28 30.60 -12.35
C ILE A 238 3.41 30.63 -13.61
N ALA A 239 3.61 31.60 -14.52
CA ALA A 239 2.85 31.69 -15.75
C ALA A 239 3.14 30.50 -16.67
N LYS A 240 4.42 30.14 -16.85
CA LYS A 240 4.82 28.94 -17.62
C LYS A 240 4.34 27.66 -16.95
N ALA A 241 4.46 27.56 -15.62
CA ALA A 241 3.96 26.42 -14.85
C ALA A 241 2.46 26.17 -15.09
N LYS A 242 1.65 27.23 -15.10
CA LYS A 242 0.21 27.13 -15.41
C LYS A 242 -0.06 26.67 -16.84
N THR A 243 0.75 27.09 -17.82
CA THR A 243 0.65 26.62 -19.21
C THR A 243 0.95 25.11 -19.31
N HIS A 244 2.01 24.64 -18.67
CA HIS A 244 2.35 23.21 -18.63
C HIS A 244 1.27 22.40 -17.92
N LEU A 245 0.74 22.89 -16.78
CA LEU A 245 -0.38 22.25 -16.10
C LEU A 245 -1.61 22.14 -17.02
N LYS A 246 -1.92 23.18 -17.81
CA LYS A 246 -3.01 23.12 -18.79
C LYS A 246 -2.79 22.02 -19.82
N ILE A 247 -1.58 21.92 -20.38
CA ILE A 247 -1.24 20.84 -21.31
C ILE A 247 -1.39 19.46 -20.65
N MET A 248 -0.93 19.31 -19.41
CA MET A 248 -1.09 18.05 -18.66
C MET A 248 -2.57 17.71 -18.45
N LYS A 249 -3.43 18.70 -18.14
CA LYS A 249 -4.88 18.50 -18.03
C LYS A 249 -5.48 18.07 -19.36
N ASP A 250 -5.13 18.75 -20.45
CA ASP A 250 -5.69 18.45 -21.78
C ASP A 250 -5.28 17.05 -22.28
N ARG A 251 -4.09 16.56 -21.88
CA ARG A 251 -3.55 15.27 -22.33
C ARG A 251 -3.86 14.10 -21.40
N TYR A 252 -3.86 14.33 -20.09
CA TYR A 252 -3.93 13.27 -19.07
C TYR A 252 -5.15 13.38 -18.16
N ASN A 253 -5.87 14.51 -18.18
CA ASN A 253 -7.04 14.87 -17.36
C ASN A 253 -6.81 14.92 -15.83
N GLY A 254 -5.99 14.01 -15.29
CA GLY A 254 -5.82 13.80 -13.84
C GLY A 254 -6.84 12.79 -13.30
N PHE A 255 -6.80 12.56 -11.99
CA PHE A 255 -7.64 11.62 -11.27
C PHE A 255 -8.39 12.31 -10.14
N ASN A 256 -9.64 11.90 -9.90
CA ASN A 256 -10.41 12.29 -8.73
C ASN A 256 -10.89 11.03 -8.01
N PHE A 257 -10.40 10.81 -6.80
CA PHE A 257 -10.69 9.59 -6.05
C PHE A 257 -11.82 9.75 -5.03
N VAL A 258 -12.29 10.98 -4.79
CA VAL A 258 -13.39 11.21 -3.86
C VAL A 258 -14.71 10.92 -4.57
N PRO A 259 -15.61 10.11 -3.98
CA PRO A 259 -16.90 9.76 -4.60
C PRO A 259 -17.69 10.99 -5.08
N GLY A 260 -18.18 10.89 -6.32
CA GLY A 260 -18.91 11.97 -7.00
C GLY A 260 -18.01 13.06 -7.60
N GLY A 261 -16.69 12.85 -7.67
CA GLY A 261 -15.77 13.82 -8.30
C GLY A 261 -15.60 15.11 -7.50
N ARG A 262 -15.87 15.07 -6.20
CA ARG A 262 -15.86 16.26 -5.32
C ARG A 262 -14.49 16.53 -4.67
N GLY A 263 -13.52 15.67 -4.93
CA GLY A 263 -12.16 15.80 -4.39
C GLY A 263 -11.30 16.76 -5.20
N PRO A 264 -10.10 17.07 -4.72
CA PRO A 264 -9.11 17.76 -5.54
C PRO A 264 -8.66 16.83 -6.68
N LEU A 265 -8.37 17.43 -7.83
CA LEU A 265 -7.76 16.75 -8.96
C LEU A 265 -6.28 16.46 -8.63
N THR A 266 -5.86 15.23 -8.87
CA THR A 266 -4.48 14.78 -8.64
C THR A 266 -3.87 14.20 -9.89
N PHE A 267 -2.57 14.41 -10.09
CA PHE A 267 -1.81 13.97 -11.24
C PHE A 267 -0.82 12.89 -10.82
N ASN A 268 -0.76 11.84 -11.63
CA ASN A 268 0.18 10.76 -11.41
C ASN A 268 1.62 11.30 -11.55
N THR A 269 2.42 11.13 -10.50
CA THR A 269 3.78 11.65 -10.41
C THR A 269 4.65 11.18 -11.57
N ASN A 270 4.56 9.90 -11.96
CA ASN A 270 5.34 9.35 -13.07
C ASN A 270 4.95 10.01 -14.41
N THR A 271 3.65 10.18 -14.68
CA THR A 271 3.19 10.88 -15.91
C THR A 271 3.67 12.34 -15.95
N CYS A 272 3.65 13.05 -14.82
CA CYS A 272 4.18 14.42 -14.75
C CYS A 272 5.69 14.47 -15.05
N LEU A 273 6.46 13.52 -14.53
CA LEU A 273 7.90 13.43 -14.77
C LEU A 273 8.23 13.06 -16.23
N GLU A 274 7.51 12.08 -16.81
CA GLU A 274 7.65 11.70 -18.22
C GLU A 274 7.37 12.88 -19.15
N TYR A 275 6.32 13.65 -18.86
CA TYR A 275 6.00 14.88 -19.59
C TYR A 275 7.14 15.90 -19.53
N LEU A 276 7.74 16.12 -18.36
CA LEU A 276 8.83 17.07 -18.20
C LEU A 276 10.09 16.63 -18.96
N GLN A 277 10.41 15.33 -18.90
CA GLN A 277 11.55 14.77 -19.63
C GLN A 277 11.37 14.89 -21.15
N ALA A 278 10.16 14.67 -21.66
CA ALA A 278 9.86 14.85 -23.08
C ALA A 278 9.97 16.33 -23.49
N SER A 279 9.33 17.22 -22.72
CA SER A 279 9.32 18.67 -22.99
C SER A 279 10.73 19.28 -22.97
N TRP A 280 11.60 18.79 -22.10
CA TRP A 280 12.97 19.27 -22.01
C TRP A 280 13.82 18.85 -23.23
N LYS A 281 13.62 17.63 -23.75
CA LYS A 281 14.33 17.16 -24.95
C LYS A 281 13.99 17.96 -26.20
N GLU A 282 12.74 18.42 -26.33
CA GLU A 282 12.30 19.23 -27.49
C GLU A 282 12.81 20.67 -27.45
N SER A 283 13.26 21.14 -26.28
CA SER A 283 13.82 22.49 -26.09
C SER A 283 15.34 22.59 -26.26
N ARG A 284 16.02 21.49 -26.60
CA ARG A 284 17.44 21.43 -26.94
C ARG A 284 17.62 21.12 -28.42
#